data_AF-A0A957WCG2-F1
#
_entry.id   AF-A0A957WCG2-F1
#
_cell.length_a   1.000
_cell.length_b   1.000
_cell.length_c   1.000
_cell.angle_alpha   90.00
_cell.angle_beta   90.00
_cell.angle_gamma   90.00
#
_symmetry.space_group_name_H-M   'P 1'
#
loop_
_entity.id
_entity.type
_entity.pdbx_description
1 polymer ?
#
loop_
_entity_poly.entity_id
_entity_poly.type
_entity_poly.pdbx_seq_one_letter_code
_entity_poly.pdbx_strand_id
1 'polypeptide(L)'
;MNPQADLDLLQRFEPVIHYNRGEEFFPIDIARYVEVCNLWVKRSNAAEAECLTTNQQLTLGTLAQPRTDRFGSIYFLKFADPLTAAELASYKFHEMAHADPAQTFYAGRGRLARVGYVSRLAHAVFQLSLLTRGRVPGDAAAAASIVFKSIQARQEEYRYCGRVVRENGWIILQYWFLYAFNNWRSGFYGMNDHEADWEMICIYLSDSPDDGAVTPEWIAYASHDLSGDDLRRHWTDPELEKIGEHPVIYAGAGSHASYFSAGEYLVEVEIPSLTPLRRVYDRMQKFWAEKLRQFSDEPHPAEAVEGPNFFRLPFVDYARGDGLSIGPCQAKRWATPRLINQSLPWVSQYRGLWGRYIYDPLAGENAPGGPMYNRDGSVRRAWYDPLGWAGLDKVVPRHQALLRVHEQHAHLAVRQAELLELIHTKSDQLNGLGIEAAAVQNRPHLKEVYESHRKKIKTLSDEVDDLRAEFAQNRATLEAFQLYADQLEQGDFGSTRSHIRRAAAPIPESELQIGRLLEGWAAVSIGLMLMSLVALIIFAPQNWLIGIISIVILFIVIESTFRRRLYKLITNVTISLAIFAAVVLIFDFFPWIAVVVALVAGGYLVWQNLRELWS
;
A
#
# COMPACT_ATOMS: atom_id res chain seq x y z
N MET A 1 -21.24 7.04 24.93
CA MET A 1 -19.97 7.73 24.66
C MET A 1 -20.00 9.06 25.39
N ASN A 2 -18.94 9.39 26.13
CA ASN A 2 -18.79 10.70 26.77
C ASN A 2 -17.87 11.53 25.86
N PRO A 3 -18.40 12.51 25.09
CA PRO A 3 -17.60 13.29 24.15
C PRO A 3 -16.43 14.01 24.81
N GLN A 4 -16.57 14.41 26.08
CA GLN A 4 -15.48 15.04 26.81
C GLN A 4 -14.36 14.05 27.11
N ALA A 5 -14.68 12.84 27.59
CA ALA A 5 -13.67 11.82 27.85
C ALA A 5 -12.95 11.37 26.56
N ASP A 6 -13.66 11.30 25.44
CA ASP A 6 -13.07 11.01 24.14
C ASP A 6 -12.13 12.14 23.68
N LEU A 7 -12.51 13.40 23.93
CA LEU A 7 -11.67 14.57 23.67
C LEU A 7 -10.41 14.57 24.54
N ASP A 8 -10.55 14.30 25.83
CA ASP A 8 -9.44 14.26 26.78
C ASP A 8 -8.42 13.16 26.39
N LEU A 9 -8.91 11.99 25.94
CA LEU A 9 -8.05 10.91 25.42
C LEU A 9 -7.30 11.32 24.15
N LEU A 10 -7.99 11.97 23.22
CA LEU A 10 -7.37 12.48 22.00
C LEU A 10 -6.30 13.55 22.29
N GLN A 11 -6.54 14.43 23.26
CA GLN A 11 -5.56 15.47 23.62
C GLN A 11 -4.37 14.90 24.39
N ARG A 12 -4.58 13.87 25.22
CA ARG A 12 -3.49 13.20 25.95
C ARG A 12 -2.43 12.62 25.01
N PHE A 13 -2.86 11.99 23.92
CA PHE A 13 -1.97 11.32 22.97
C PHE A 13 -1.86 12.05 21.62
N GLU A 14 -2.18 13.34 21.56
CA GLU A 14 -2.14 14.08 20.30
C GLU A 14 -0.71 14.14 19.74
N PRO A 15 -0.52 13.99 18.41
CA PRO A 15 0.82 13.86 17.84
C PRO A 15 1.54 15.20 17.72
N VAL A 16 2.87 15.12 17.58
CA VAL A 16 3.73 16.21 17.11
C VAL A 16 4.09 15.94 15.66
N ILE A 17 3.90 16.92 14.77
CA ILE A 17 4.27 16.79 13.35
C ILE A 17 5.45 17.69 13.04
N HIS A 18 6.52 17.10 12.52
CA HIS A 18 7.67 17.79 11.95
C HIS A 18 7.52 17.89 10.43
N TYR A 19 7.48 19.13 9.94
CA TYR A 19 7.42 19.45 8.51
C TYR A 19 8.80 19.77 7.96
N ASN A 20 8.89 19.81 6.63
CA ASN A 20 10.12 20.18 5.94
C ASN A 20 10.18 21.70 5.76
N ARG A 21 11.39 22.21 5.54
CA ARG A 21 11.57 23.58 5.03
C ARG A 21 10.89 23.73 3.67
N GLY A 22 10.31 24.90 3.42
CA GLY A 22 9.53 25.21 2.23
C GLY A 22 8.11 24.66 2.25
N GLU A 23 7.68 23.97 3.32
CA GLU A 23 6.29 23.57 3.47
C GLU A 23 5.38 24.79 3.61
N GLU A 24 4.32 24.84 2.80
CA GLU A 24 3.40 25.97 2.75
C GLU A 24 2.04 25.66 3.36
N PHE A 25 1.67 24.38 3.39
CA PHE A 25 0.34 23.93 3.79
C PHE A 25 0.43 23.15 5.11
N PHE A 26 -0.43 23.53 6.05
CA PHE A 26 -0.52 22.91 7.37
C PHE A 26 -1.99 22.56 7.69
N PRO A 27 -2.25 21.72 8.71
CA PRO A 27 -3.60 21.25 8.97
C PRO A 27 -4.57 22.39 9.31
N ILE A 28 -5.65 22.47 8.55
CA ILE A 28 -6.65 23.54 8.60
C ILE A 28 -7.96 23.07 9.23
N ASP A 29 -8.64 23.95 9.97
CA ASP A 29 -10.01 23.68 10.41
C ASP A 29 -10.94 23.50 9.21
N ILE A 30 -11.71 22.41 9.25
CA ILE A 30 -12.64 22.02 8.20
C ILE A 30 -13.64 23.13 7.85
N ALA A 31 -14.21 23.83 8.85
CA ALA A 31 -15.19 24.86 8.57
C ALA A 31 -14.55 26.05 7.85
N ARG A 32 -13.32 26.44 8.24
CA ARG A 32 -12.55 27.48 7.56
C ARG A 32 -12.19 27.10 6.11
N TYR A 33 -11.85 25.82 5.88
CA TYR A 33 -11.62 25.32 4.53
C TYR A 33 -12.89 25.37 3.68
N VAL A 34 -14.04 24.94 4.22
CA VAL A 34 -15.31 24.90 3.50
C VAL A 34 -15.86 26.31 3.23
N GLU A 35 -15.65 27.27 4.13
CA GLU A 35 -16.15 28.65 3.99
C GLU A 35 -15.58 29.38 2.75
N VAL A 36 -14.33 29.09 2.39
CA VAL A 36 -13.68 29.66 1.21
C VAL A 36 -13.90 28.84 -0.07
N CYS A 37 -14.37 27.60 0.07
CA CYS A 37 -14.64 26.72 -1.06
C CYS A 37 -15.92 27.10 -1.80
N ASN A 38 -15.92 26.83 -3.10
CA ASN A 38 -17.14 26.74 -3.91
C ASN A 38 -17.53 25.27 -4.09
N LEU A 39 -18.83 24.96 -4.11
CA LEU A 39 -19.31 23.60 -4.41
C LEU A 39 -19.69 23.50 -5.88
N TRP A 40 -19.14 22.51 -6.56
CA TRP A 40 -19.37 22.24 -7.98
C TRP A 40 -19.92 20.82 -8.20
N VAL A 41 -20.57 20.64 -9.35
CA VAL A 41 -20.96 19.33 -9.87
C VAL A 41 -20.53 19.18 -11.31
N LYS A 42 -19.95 18.03 -11.62
CA LYS A 42 -19.84 17.53 -12.99
C LYS A 42 -20.87 16.45 -13.21
N ARG A 43 -21.82 16.71 -14.11
CA ARG A 43 -22.75 15.67 -14.58
C ARG A 43 -22.12 14.89 -15.73
N SER A 44 -22.41 13.59 -15.81
CA SER A 44 -21.81 12.64 -16.76
C SER A 44 -21.92 13.05 -18.23
N ASN A 45 -23.00 13.75 -18.61
CA ASN A 45 -23.25 14.18 -19.99
C ASN A 45 -22.95 15.67 -20.25
N ALA A 46 -22.54 16.44 -19.22
CA ALA A 46 -22.27 17.86 -19.38
C ALA A 46 -20.82 18.08 -19.82
N ALA A 47 -20.58 18.96 -20.79
CA ALA A 47 -19.23 19.32 -21.23
C ALA A 47 -18.45 20.08 -20.14
N GLU A 48 -19.13 20.87 -19.32
CA GLU A 48 -18.56 21.70 -18.26
C GLU A 48 -19.10 21.33 -16.88
N ALA A 49 -18.41 21.77 -15.83
CA ALA A 49 -18.88 21.66 -14.45
C ALA A 49 -19.73 22.89 -14.11
N GLU A 50 -20.71 22.73 -13.23
CA GLU A 50 -21.61 23.80 -12.78
C GLU A 50 -21.33 24.13 -11.31
N CYS A 51 -21.28 25.42 -10.98
CA CYS A 51 -21.17 25.89 -9.60
C CYS A 51 -22.55 25.87 -8.95
N LEU A 52 -22.73 25.08 -7.90
CA LEU A 52 -23.99 24.95 -7.16
C LEU A 52 -24.11 25.97 -6.04
N THR A 53 -23.00 26.29 -5.38
CA THR A 53 -22.97 27.20 -4.23
C THR A 53 -21.63 27.89 -4.19
N THR A 54 -21.65 29.21 -4.08
CA THR A 54 -20.43 30.01 -3.97
C THR A 54 -19.93 30.06 -2.52
N ASN A 55 -18.68 30.50 -2.36
CA ASN A 55 -18.10 30.88 -1.09
C ASN A 55 -19.02 31.86 -0.34
N GLN A 56 -18.89 31.91 0.99
CA GLN A 56 -19.76 32.66 1.93
C GLN A 56 -21.18 32.08 2.14
N GLN A 57 -21.72 31.28 1.20
CA GLN A 57 -22.99 30.55 1.38
C GLN A 57 -22.78 29.07 1.74
N LEU A 58 -21.58 28.54 1.47
CA LEU A 58 -21.24 27.16 1.76
C LEU A 58 -20.86 26.98 3.24
N THR A 59 -21.61 26.13 3.94
CA THR A 59 -21.36 25.70 5.31
C THR A 59 -21.32 24.18 5.38
N LEU A 60 -20.87 23.60 6.50
CA LEU A 60 -20.95 22.15 6.70
C LEU A 60 -22.39 21.62 6.64
N GLY A 61 -23.36 22.42 7.07
CA GLY A 61 -24.79 22.08 6.98
C GLY A 61 -25.28 22.00 5.54
N THR A 62 -24.96 23.00 4.72
CA THR A 62 -25.33 22.98 3.29
C THR A 62 -24.55 21.94 2.51
N LEU A 63 -23.28 21.68 2.87
CA LEU A 63 -22.46 20.62 2.26
C LEU A 63 -23.12 19.24 2.44
N ALA A 64 -23.67 18.98 3.62
CA ALA A 64 -24.33 17.73 3.99
C ALA A 64 -25.71 17.51 3.34
N GLN A 65 -26.28 18.51 2.68
CA GLN A 65 -27.61 18.36 2.08
C GLN A 65 -27.62 17.23 1.04
N PRO A 66 -28.60 16.32 1.07
CA PRO A 66 -28.71 15.27 0.07
C PRO A 66 -28.99 15.89 -1.28
N ARG A 67 -28.31 15.39 -2.31
CA ARG A 67 -28.46 15.87 -3.69
C ARG A 67 -28.77 14.69 -4.60
N THR A 68 -29.79 14.87 -5.44
CA THR A 68 -30.23 13.86 -6.41
C THR A 68 -29.79 14.28 -7.80
N ASP A 69 -28.74 13.64 -8.31
CA ASP A 69 -28.29 13.77 -9.70
C ASP A 69 -28.18 12.39 -10.35
N ARG A 70 -27.97 12.35 -11.67
CA ARG A 70 -27.82 11.10 -12.42
C ARG A 70 -26.56 10.33 -12.02
N PHE A 71 -26.57 9.01 -12.21
CA PHE A 71 -25.39 8.17 -12.04
C PHE A 71 -24.19 8.71 -12.85
N GLY A 72 -23.01 8.65 -12.23
CA GLY A 72 -21.77 9.20 -12.80
C GLY A 72 -21.57 10.70 -12.59
N SER A 73 -22.45 11.39 -11.86
CA SER A 73 -22.24 12.78 -11.46
C SER A 73 -21.27 12.86 -10.28
N ILE A 74 -20.27 13.76 -10.37
CA ILE A 74 -19.22 13.94 -9.37
C ILE A 74 -19.35 15.33 -8.77
N TYR A 75 -19.58 15.39 -7.46
CA TYR A 75 -19.55 16.63 -6.69
C TYR A 75 -18.14 16.87 -6.19
N PHE A 76 -17.69 18.11 -6.20
CA PHE A 76 -16.36 18.47 -5.72
C PHE A 76 -16.32 19.90 -5.17
N LEU A 77 -15.47 20.11 -4.17
CA LEU A 77 -15.13 21.44 -3.68
C LEU A 77 -14.08 22.07 -4.59
N LYS A 78 -14.07 23.40 -4.67
CA LYS A 78 -13.01 24.15 -5.35
C LYS A 78 -12.49 25.22 -4.40
N PHE A 79 -11.25 25.05 -3.96
CA PHE A 79 -10.63 25.90 -2.94
C PHE A 79 -10.07 27.19 -3.53
N ALA A 80 -9.42 27.11 -4.69
CA ALA A 80 -8.81 28.27 -5.34
C ALA A 80 -8.98 28.24 -6.86
N ASP A 81 -9.01 29.43 -7.47
CA ASP A 81 -8.92 29.58 -8.92
C ASP A 81 -7.43 29.66 -9.33
N PRO A 82 -6.95 28.86 -10.30
CA PRO A 82 -5.56 28.94 -10.75
C PRO A 82 -5.23 30.34 -11.26
N LEU A 83 -4.01 30.78 -10.95
CA LEU A 83 -3.50 32.07 -11.42
C LEU A 83 -3.24 32.06 -12.93
N THR A 84 -3.40 33.23 -13.55
CA THR A 84 -2.90 33.45 -14.92
C THR A 84 -1.37 33.44 -14.93
N ALA A 85 -0.76 33.26 -16.12
CA ALA A 85 0.70 33.25 -16.24
C ALA A 85 1.36 34.55 -15.75
N ALA A 86 0.71 35.70 -15.93
CA ALA A 86 1.19 36.99 -15.47
C ALA A 86 1.13 37.14 -13.94
N GLU A 87 0.03 36.69 -13.34
CA GLU A 87 -0.15 36.68 -11.88
C GLU A 87 0.84 35.71 -11.22
N LEU A 88 1.03 34.52 -11.79
CA LEU A 88 1.98 33.53 -11.30
C LEU A 88 3.42 34.06 -11.36
N ALA A 89 3.80 34.72 -12.46
CA ALA A 89 5.12 35.33 -12.59
C ALA A 89 5.35 36.42 -11.53
N SER A 90 4.32 37.24 -11.29
CA SER A 90 4.36 38.29 -10.26
C SER A 90 4.48 37.71 -8.85
N TYR A 91 3.69 36.66 -8.55
CA TYR A 91 3.77 35.94 -7.28
C TYR A 91 5.15 35.34 -7.04
N LYS A 92 5.69 34.59 -8.02
CA LYS A 92 7.02 33.98 -7.91
C LYS A 92 8.13 35.01 -7.77
N PHE A 93 8.02 36.15 -8.46
CA PHE A 93 8.99 37.25 -8.30
C PHE A 93 8.96 37.83 -6.89
N HIS A 94 7.76 38.10 -6.35
CA HIS A 94 7.60 38.59 -4.99
C HIS A 94 8.10 37.57 -3.96
N GLU A 95 7.79 36.29 -4.15
CA GLU A 95 8.25 35.20 -3.31
C GLU A 95 9.78 35.09 -3.32
N MET A 96 10.41 35.11 -4.49
CA MET A 96 11.88 35.12 -4.62
C MET A 96 12.53 36.34 -3.97
N ALA A 97 11.92 37.52 -4.08
CA ALA A 97 12.44 38.75 -3.48
C ALA A 97 12.42 38.73 -1.94
N HIS A 98 11.48 37.98 -1.35
CA HIS A 98 11.29 37.86 0.09
C HIS A 98 11.64 36.48 0.65
N ALA A 99 12.23 35.60 -0.16
CA ALA A 99 12.58 34.25 0.25
C ALA A 99 13.68 34.29 1.30
N ASP A 100 13.42 33.69 2.46
CA ASP A 100 14.45 33.40 3.45
C ASP A 100 15.22 32.14 3.00
N PRO A 101 16.53 32.24 2.70
CA PRO A 101 17.33 31.08 2.32
C PRO A 101 17.32 29.97 3.38
N ALA A 102 17.10 30.31 4.66
CA ALA A 102 17.03 29.34 5.75
C ALA A 102 15.75 28.52 5.75
N GLN A 103 14.65 29.05 5.18
CA GLN A 103 13.34 28.38 5.10
C GLN A 103 13.04 27.81 3.71
N THR A 104 13.93 28.02 2.74
CA THR A 104 13.75 27.52 1.38
C THR A 104 14.06 26.02 1.31
N PHE A 105 13.22 25.26 0.59
CA PHE A 105 13.46 23.84 0.35
C PHE A 105 14.62 23.62 -0.62
N TYR A 106 15.48 22.65 -0.29
CA TYR A 106 16.52 22.16 -1.20
C TYR A 106 16.48 20.63 -1.27
N ALA A 107 16.16 20.07 -2.44
CA ALA A 107 16.07 18.62 -2.65
C ALA A 107 17.39 17.84 -2.41
N GLY A 108 18.52 18.53 -2.24
CA GLY A 108 19.84 17.94 -2.09
C GLY A 108 20.44 17.45 -3.41
N ARG A 109 21.74 17.09 -3.40
CA ARG A 109 22.46 16.60 -4.59
C ARG A 109 21.97 15.19 -4.98
N GLY A 110 21.87 14.92 -6.27
CA GLY A 110 21.63 13.57 -6.80
C GLY A 110 20.17 13.12 -6.93
N ARG A 111 19.16 13.97 -6.67
CA ARG A 111 17.72 13.63 -6.80
C ARG A 111 17.38 12.87 -8.08
N LEU A 112 17.77 13.43 -9.23
CA LEU A 112 17.47 12.84 -10.54
C LEU A 112 18.18 11.49 -10.75
N ALA A 113 19.31 11.27 -10.08
CA ALA A 113 20.02 10.01 -10.13
C ALA A 113 19.42 8.95 -9.18
N ARG A 114 18.59 9.34 -8.19
CA ARG A 114 17.91 8.38 -7.29
C ARG A 114 16.77 7.65 -8.00
N VAL A 115 16.02 8.36 -8.83
CA VAL A 115 14.93 7.77 -9.65
C VAL A 115 15.47 7.12 -10.92
N GLY A 116 14.86 6.00 -11.34
CA GLY A 116 15.23 5.29 -12.56
C GLY A 116 14.93 6.07 -13.85
N TYR A 117 15.54 5.67 -14.96
CA TYR A 117 15.37 6.34 -16.26
C TYR A 117 13.90 6.42 -16.71
N VAL A 118 13.15 5.34 -16.50
CA VAL A 118 11.72 5.24 -16.86
C VAL A 118 10.88 6.27 -16.09
N SER A 119 11.14 6.44 -14.79
CA SER A 119 10.47 7.45 -13.95
C SER A 119 10.71 8.86 -14.45
N ARG A 120 11.96 9.16 -14.82
CA ARG A 120 12.31 10.47 -15.37
C ARG A 120 11.56 10.73 -16.68
N LEU A 121 11.51 9.74 -17.57
CA LEU A 121 10.77 9.85 -18.84
C LEU A 121 9.28 10.06 -18.61
N ALA A 122 8.65 9.28 -17.73
CA ALA A 122 7.23 9.40 -17.43
C ALA A 122 6.90 10.79 -16.87
N HIS A 123 7.71 11.30 -15.95
CA HIS A 123 7.58 12.64 -15.41
C HIS A 123 7.70 13.73 -16.49
N ALA A 124 8.66 13.61 -17.42
CA ALA A 124 8.81 14.55 -18.52
C ALA A 124 7.62 14.55 -19.49
N VAL A 125 7.11 13.36 -19.85
CA VAL A 125 5.89 13.22 -20.66
C VAL A 125 4.69 13.86 -19.97
N PHE A 126 4.56 13.66 -18.66
CA PHE A 126 3.49 14.26 -17.87
C PHE A 126 3.56 15.79 -17.86
N GLN A 127 4.74 16.38 -17.64
CA GLN A 127 4.93 17.83 -17.71
C GLN A 127 4.59 18.41 -19.08
N LEU A 128 4.98 17.72 -20.17
CA LEU A 128 4.60 18.13 -21.52
C LEU A 128 3.08 18.06 -21.73
N SER A 129 2.40 17.08 -21.14
CA SER A 129 0.94 16.94 -21.22
C SER A 129 0.19 18.07 -20.51
N LEU A 130 0.77 18.70 -19.48
CA LEU A 130 0.17 19.85 -18.81
C LEU A 130 0.21 21.10 -19.70
N LEU A 131 1.33 21.31 -20.39
CA LEU A 131 1.50 22.44 -21.31
C LEU A 131 0.52 22.37 -22.49
N THR A 132 0.29 21.17 -23.06
CA THR A 132 -0.69 21.00 -24.15
C THR A 132 -2.13 21.21 -23.70
N ARG A 133 -2.42 21.11 -22.39
CA ARG A 133 -3.72 21.41 -21.78
C ARG A 133 -3.87 22.87 -21.35
N GLY A 134 -2.91 23.74 -21.71
CA GLY A 134 -2.98 25.18 -21.42
C GLY A 134 -2.80 25.54 -19.94
N ARG A 135 -2.22 24.64 -19.13
CA ARG A 135 -1.90 24.89 -17.71
C ARG A 135 -0.42 25.12 -17.48
N VAL A 136 -0.11 25.94 -16.49
CA VAL A 136 1.28 26.21 -16.09
C VAL A 136 1.59 25.41 -14.82
N PRO A 137 2.69 24.63 -14.78
CA PRO A 137 3.06 23.89 -13.57
C PRO A 137 3.14 24.81 -12.33
N GLY A 138 2.33 24.50 -11.32
CA GLY A 138 2.29 25.21 -10.03
C GLY A 138 1.36 26.41 -9.94
N ASP A 139 0.54 26.69 -10.97
CA ASP A 139 -0.47 27.77 -10.94
C ASP A 139 -1.52 27.58 -9.82
N ALA A 140 -2.05 26.37 -9.67
CA ALA A 140 -3.03 26.02 -8.65
C ALA A 140 -2.43 26.01 -7.24
N ALA A 141 -1.18 25.53 -7.10
CA ALA A 141 -0.47 25.53 -5.82
C ALA A 141 -0.23 26.97 -5.32
N ALA A 142 0.24 27.87 -6.18
CA ALA A 142 0.42 29.28 -5.83
C ALA A 142 -0.91 29.95 -5.44
N ALA A 143 -1.99 29.71 -6.19
CA ALA A 143 -3.31 30.22 -5.85
C ALA A 143 -3.78 29.73 -4.47
N ALA A 144 -3.65 28.43 -4.20
CA ALA A 144 -4.00 27.84 -2.91
C ALA A 144 -3.14 28.40 -1.77
N SER A 145 -1.84 28.62 -2.01
CA SER A 145 -0.91 29.21 -1.04
C SER A 145 -1.33 30.63 -0.63
N ILE A 146 -1.74 31.47 -1.60
CA ILE A 146 -2.27 32.82 -1.32
C ILE A 146 -3.52 32.74 -0.45
N VAL A 147 -4.48 31.88 -0.80
CA VAL A 147 -5.73 31.73 -0.04
C VAL A 147 -5.43 31.21 1.37
N PHE A 148 -4.60 30.17 1.51
CA PHE A 148 -4.23 29.60 2.79
C PHE A 148 -3.50 30.62 3.70
N LYS A 149 -2.50 31.35 3.17
CA LYS A 149 -1.81 32.42 3.89
C LYS A 149 -2.78 33.52 4.33
N SER A 150 -3.78 33.86 3.50
CA SER A 150 -4.81 34.84 3.86
C SER A 150 -5.72 34.37 5.01
N ILE A 151 -6.03 33.07 5.06
CA ILE A 151 -6.79 32.47 6.17
C ILE A 151 -5.95 32.56 7.44
N GLN A 152 -4.69 32.12 7.40
CA GLN A 152 -3.81 32.15 8.58
C GLN A 152 -3.48 33.57 9.05
N ALA A 153 -3.40 34.55 8.15
CA ALA A 153 -3.17 35.95 8.52
C ALA A 153 -4.35 36.56 9.31
N ARG A 154 -5.59 36.09 9.11
CA ARG A 154 -6.75 36.54 9.89
C ARG A 154 -6.73 36.00 11.32
N GLN A 155 -6.40 34.72 11.45
CA GLN A 155 -6.27 34.03 12.72
C GLN A 155 -5.41 32.79 12.50
N GLU A 156 -4.19 32.81 13.01
CA GLU A 156 -3.28 31.68 12.88
C GLU A 156 -3.76 30.53 13.77
N GLU A 157 -4.06 29.39 13.14
CA GLU A 157 -4.60 28.23 13.84
C GLU A 157 -4.24 26.94 13.09
N TYR A 158 -3.97 25.89 13.85
CA TYR A 158 -3.76 24.53 13.32
C TYR A 158 -4.69 23.58 14.05
N ARG A 159 -5.46 22.78 13.31
CA ARG A 159 -6.48 21.91 13.90
C ARG A 159 -6.56 20.58 13.19
N TYR A 160 -6.62 19.51 13.98
CA TYR A 160 -6.93 18.18 13.52
C TYR A 160 -8.36 17.77 13.88
N CYS A 161 -8.83 16.70 13.26
CA CYS A 161 -10.09 16.05 13.60
C CYS A 161 -9.86 14.72 14.30
N GLY A 162 -10.54 14.50 15.41
CA GLY A 162 -10.38 13.30 16.22
C GLY A 162 -11.60 12.39 16.13
N ARG A 163 -11.38 11.08 16.02
CA ARG A 163 -12.44 10.06 16.14
C ARG A 163 -11.99 8.99 17.11
N VAL A 164 -12.86 8.63 18.05
CA VAL A 164 -12.63 7.52 18.98
C VAL A 164 -13.58 6.37 18.63
N VAL A 165 -13.03 5.18 18.45
CA VAL A 165 -13.77 3.93 18.20
C VAL A 165 -13.41 2.92 19.26
N ARG A 166 -14.37 2.14 19.74
CA ARG A 166 -14.11 1.05 20.69
C ARG A 166 -14.60 -0.25 20.08
N GLU A 167 -13.69 -1.19 19.81
CA GLU A 167 -13.97 -2.42 19.04
C GLU A 167 -12.99 -3.53 19.41
N ASN A 168 -13.47 -4.76 19.58
CA ASN A 168 -12.65 -5.96 19.88
C ASN A 168 -11.65 -5.77 21.05
N GLY A 169 -12.05 -5.04 22.09
CA GLY A 169 -11.21 -4.75 23.26
C GLY A 169 -10.19 -3.62 23.06
N TRP A 170 -10.15 -3.01 21.87
CA TRP A 170 -9.32 -1.85 21.57
C TRP A 170 -10.09 -0.54 21.72
N ILE A 171 -9.43 0.50 22.20
CA ILE A 171 -9.83 1.90 22.07
C ILE A 171 -8.95 2.54 20.99
N ILE A 172 -9.52 2.91 19.87
CA ILE A 172 -8.82 3.38 18.67
C ILE A 172 -9.01 4.89 18.57
N LEU A 173 -7.91 5.63 18.71
CA LEU A 173 -7.85 7.07 18.48
C LEU A 173 -7.39 7.32 17.04
N GLN A 174 -8.25 7.91 16.22
CA GLN A 174 -7.91 8.32 14.87
C GLN A 174 -7.73 9.84 14.81
N TYR A 175 -6.60 10.29 14.30
CA TYR A 175 -6.28 11.69 14.08
C TYR A 175 -6.27 11.94 12.57
N TRP A 176 -7.15 12.83 12.11
CA TRP A 176 -7.29 13.19 10.71
C TRP A 176 -6.82 14.63 10.48
N PHE A 177 -5.94 14.82 9.50
CA PHE A 177 -5.38 16.11 9.14
C PHE A 177 -5.86 16.51 7.75
N LEU A 178 -6.52 17.67 7.65
CA LEU A 178 -6.89 18.27 6.37
C LEU A 178 -5.83 19.31 6.01
N TYR A 179 -5.15 19.13 4.89
CA TYR A 179 -4.31 20.15 4.28
C TYR A 179 -5.09 20.84 3.17
N ALA A 180 -4.87 22.13 2.95
CA ALA A 180 -5.61 22.86 1.90
C ALA A 180 -5.19 22.43 0.49
N PHE A 181 -3.95 21.96 0.32
CA PHE A 181 -3.39 21.58 -0.95
C PHE A 181 -2.22 20.61 -0.76
N ASN A 182 -2.09 19.65 -1.67
CA ASN A 182 -0.92 18.80 -1.87
C ASN A 182 -0.12 19.37 -3.04
N ASN A 183 1.06 19.91 -2.77
CA ASN A 183 1.96 20.49 -3.78
C ASN A 183 3.18 19.59 -4.04
N TRP A 184 3.05 18.27 -3.86
CA TRP A 184 4.19 17.35 -3.93
C TRP A 184 4.98 17.50 -5.24
N ARG A 185 4.31 17.63 -6.39
CA ARG A 185 4.95 17.83 -7.70
C ARG A 185 5.55 19.23 -7.85
N SER A 186 4.78 20.27 -7.55
CA SER A 186 5.17 21.66 -7.82
C SER A 186 6.16 22.24 -6.80
N GLY A 187 6.07 21.85 -5.53
CA GLY A 187 6.96 22.28 -4.45
C GLY A 187 8.15 21.35 -4.24
N PHE A 188 7.96 20.03 -4.36
CA PHE A 188 8.93 19.03 -3.88
C PHE A 188 9.33 17.98 -4.93
N TYR A 189 8.93 18.16 -6.19
CA TYR A 189 9.26 17.29 -7.32
C TYR A 189 8.78 15.84 -7.21
N GLY A 190 7.72 15.61 -6.44
CA GLY A 190 6.98 14.37 -6.39
C GLY A 190 6.03 14.18 -7.57
N MET A 191 5.00 13.38 -7.36
CA MET A 191 4.19 12.87 -8.45
C MET A 191 3.06 13.81 -8.89
N ASN A 192 2.33 14.39 -7.95
CA ASN A 192 1.06 15.07 -8.22
C ASN A 192 0.92 16.40 -7.48
N ASP A 193 -0.02 17.21 -7.96
CA ASP A 193 -0.56 18.34 -7.22
C ASP A 193 -2.08 18.15 -7.14
N HIS A 194 -2.72 18.41 -6.01
CA HIS A 194 -4.17 18.48 -5.90
C HIS A 194 -4.65 19.34 -4.74
N GLU A 195 -5.86 19.90 -4.90
CA GLU A 195 -6.56 20.58 -3.80
C GLU A 195 -7.00 19.56 -2.74
N ALA A 196 -6.95 20.00 -1.48
CA ALA A 196 -7.08 19.19 -0.28
C ALA A 196 -6.11 18.02 -0.17
N ASP A 197 -5.75 17.69 1.07
CA ASP A 197 -5.15 16.40 1.39
C ASP A 197 -5.69 15.88 2.72
N TRP A 198 -5.94 14.57 2.80
CA TRP A 198 -6.45 13.94 4.01
C TRP A 198 -5.49 12.86 4.47
N GLU A 199 -4.75 13.18 5.52
CA GLU A 199 -3.81 12.27 6.17
C GLU A 199 -4.33 11.79 7.51
N MET A 200 -3.84 10.65 7.99
CA MET A 200 -4.35 10.05 9.21
C MET A 200 -3.32 9.20 9.95
N ILE A 201 -3.41 9.21 11.29
CA ILE A 201 -2.77 8.20 12.13
C ILE A 201 -3.79 7.55 13.08
N CYS A 202 -3.52 6.30 13.47
CA CYS A 202 -4.29 5.58 14.48
C CYS A 202 -3.39 5.24 15.68
N ILE A 203 -3.85 5.50 16.90
CA ILE A 203 -3.28 4.96 18.13
C ILE A 203 -4.26 3.95 18.71
N TYR A 204 -3.77 2.76 19.01
CA TYR A 204 -4.55 1.65 19.55
C TYR A 204 -4.19 1.49 21.02
N LEU A 205 -5.17 1.76 21.87
CA LEU A 205 -5.07 1.66 23.30
C LEU A 205 -5.83 0.43 23.80
N SER A 206 -5.37 -0.10 24.92
CA SER A 206 -6.05 -1.12 25.69
C SER A 206 -6.20 -0.66 27.12
N ASP A 207 -7.14 -1.27 27.84
CA ASP A 207 -7.22 -1.11 29.28
C ASP A 207 -6.03 -1.83 29.94
N SER A 208 -5.37 -1.13 30.86
CA SER A 208 -4.30 -1.66 31.70
C SER A 208 -4.86 -2.80 32.57
N PRO A 209 -4.18 -3.95 32.63
CA PRO A 209 -4.60 -5.07 33.47
C PRO A 209 -4.67 -4.74 34.96
N ASP A 210 -3.83 -3.80 35.43
CA ASP A 210 -3.57 -3.58 36.86
C ASP A 210 -4.53 -2.57 37.50
N ASP A 211 -4.80 -1.47 36.80
CA ASP A 211 -5.50 -0.29 37.34
C ASP A 211 -6.67 0.18 36.45
N GLY A 212 -6.90 -0.47 35.32
CA GLY A 212 -7.91 -0.06 34.33
C GLY A 212 -7.59 1.27 33.65
N ALA A 213 -6.37 1.80 33.80
CA ALA A 213 -5.93 2.98 33.08
C ALA A 213 -5.75 2.65 31.60
N VAL A 214 -6.08 3.58 30.71
CA VAL A 214 -5.92 3.35 29.27
C VAL A 214 -4.46 3.55 28.87
N THR A 215 -3.85 2.54 28.25
CA THR A 215 -2.45 2.54 27.80
C THR A 215 -2.32 2.29 26.30
N PRO A 216 -1.45 3.01 25.59
CA PRO A 216 -1.19 2.75 24.18
C PRO A 216 -0.32 1.51 23.98
N GLU A 217 -0.72 0.63 23.05
CA GLU A 217 0.06 -0.55 22.68
C GLU A 217 0.60 -0.48 21.25
N TRP A 218 -0.18 0.07 20.31
CA TRP A 218 0.20 0.14 18.90
C TRP A 218 -0.11 1.50 18.31
N ILE A 219 0.64 1.86 17.28
CA ILE A 219 0.39 3.05 16.45
C ILE A 219 0.58 2.69 14.99
N ALA A 220 -0.22 3.27 14.11
CA ALA A 220 -0.13 3.09 12.66
C ALA A 220 -0.22 4.44 11.96
N TYR A 221 0.69 4.67 11.01
CA TYR A 221 0.76 5.89 10.21
C TYR A 221 0.25 5.62 8.80
N ALA A 222 -0.64 6.48 8.29
CA ALA A 222 -0.99 6.44 6.89
C ALA A 222 0.17 6.97 6.04
N SER A 223 0.55 6.20 5.03
CA SER A 223 1.56 6.59 4.04
C SER A 223 1.03 6.17 2.68
N HIS A 224 0.44 7.12 1.95
CA HIS A 224 -0.27 6.87 0.69
C HIS A 224 -1.37 5.80 0.84
N ASP A 225 -1.60 4.99 -0.20
CA ASP A 225 -2.64 3.95 -0.22
C ASP A 225 -2.22 2.61 0.42
N LEU A 226 -1.18 2.62 1.26
CA LEU A 226 -0.70 1.41 1.95
C LEU A 226 -1.69 0.95 3.03
N SER A 227 -1.72 -0.37 3.29
CA SER A 227 -2.49 -1.00 4.36
C SER A 227 -1.85 -2.31 4.79
N GLY A 228 -2.20 -2.80 5.99
CA GLY A 228 -1.74 -4.07 6.52
C GLY A 228 -0.66 -3.94 7.59
N ASP A 229 0.06 -5.04 7.82
CA ASP A 229 0.91 -5.21 8.99
C ASP A 229 2.06 -4.20 9.08
N ASP A 230 2.69 -3.92 7.94
CA ASP A 230 3.90 -3.09 7.90
C ASP A 230 3.68 -1.64 8.35
N LEU A 231 2.43 -1.16 8.39
CA LEU A 231 2.07 0.19 8.82
C LEU A 231 2.25 0.43 10.32
N ARG A 232 2.14 -0.62 11.14
CA ARG A 232 2.10 -0.44 12.59
C ARG A 232 3.46 -0.63 13.25
N ARG A 233 3.67 0.11 14.34
CA ARG A 233 4.75 -0.09 15.31
C ARG A 233 4.15 -0.28 16.69
N HIS A 234 4.82 -1.11 17.49
CA HIS A 234 4.47 -1.20 18.90
C HIS A 234 4.81 0.13 19.60
N TRP A 235 4.09 0.50 20.65
CA TRP A 235 4.29 1.78 21.34
C TRP A 235 5.71 1.94 21.92
N THR A 236 6.35 0.83 22.27
CA THR A 236 7.72 0.79 22.79
C THR A 236 8.77 0.54 21.70
N ASP A 237 8.38 0.52 20.42
CA ASP A 237 9.30 0.32 19.31
C ASP A 237 10.31 1.48 19.23
N PRO A 238 11.62 1.20 19.05
CA PRO A 238 12.65 2.24 19.02
C PRO A 238 12.56 3.19 17.81
N GLU A 239 11.86 2.81 16.74
CA GLU A 239 11.60 3.69 15.58
C GLU A 239 10.48 4.69 15.86
N LEU A 240 9.64 4.44 16.87
CA LEU A 240 8.60 5.38 17.29
C LEU A 240 9.17 6.42 18.26
N GLU A 241 9.56 7.56 17.71
CA GLU A 241 9.91 8.74 18.49
C GLU A 241 8.67 9.35 19.17
N LYS A 242 8.84 9.81 20.42
CA LYS A 242 7.78 10.40 21.25
C LYS A 242 8.35 11.57 22.05
N ILE A 243 7.55 12.63 22.19
CA ILE A 243 7.82 13.75 23.11
C ILE A 243 6.81 13.61 24.28
N GLY A 244 7.25 13.05 25.40
CA GLY A 244 6.32 12.61 26.45
C GLY A 244 5.45 11.46 25.96
N GLU A 245 4.12 11.62 26.02
CA GLU A 245 3.13 10.66 25.47
C GLU A 245 2.73 10.98 24.01
N HIS A 246 3.33 12.00 23.41
CA HIS A 246 2.95 12.50 22.08
C HIS A 246 3.82 11.86 20.99
N PRO A 247 3.25 11.03 20.09
CA PRO A 247 4.02 10.40 19.03
C PRO A 247 4.46 11.44 18.00
N VAL A 248 5.66 11.27 17.47
CA VAL A 248 6.26 12.16 16.47
C VAL A 248 5.99 11.62 15.07
N ILE A 249 5.52 12.50 14.19
CA ILE A 249 5.28 12.24 12.77
C ILE A 249 6.24 13.09 11.96
N TYR A 250 6.99 12.47 11.06
CA TYR A 250 7.73 13.16 10.01
C TYR A 250 6.86 13.22 8.76
N ALA A 251 6.31 14.40 8.45
CA ALA A 251 5.43 14.57 7.30
C ALA A 251 6.23 14.68 6.00
N GLY A 252 5.84 13.90 4.99
CA GLY A 252 6.34 14.02 3.62
C GLY A 252 6.06 15.40 3.04
N ALA A 253 7.07 16.01 2.41
CA ALA A 253 6.99 17.38 1.95
C ALA A 253 6.01 17.52 0.78
N GLY A 254 4.94 18.28 1.00
CA GLY A 254 3.83 18.46 0.07
C GLY A 254 2.93 17.23 -0.15
N SER A 255 3.44 16.00 0.01
CA SER A 255 2.65 14.76 -0.03
C SER A 255 1.88 14.50 1.27
N HIS A 256 2.38 15.07 2.37
CA HIS A 256 1.92 14.93 3.75
C HIS A 256 1.92 13.50 4.33
N ALA A 257 2.42 12.50 3.59
CA ALA A 257 2.50 11.12 4.06
C ALA A 257 3.23 11.03 5.42
N SER A 258 2.75 10.17 6.32
CA SER A 258 3.26 10.10 7.68
C SER A 258 4.35 9.04 7.83
N TYR A 259 5.54 9.44 8.28
CA TYR A 259 6.68 8.56 8.50
C TYR A 259 7.14 8.54 9.97
N PHE A 260 7.67 7.39 10.41
CA PHE A 260 8.20 7.20 11.77
C PHE A 260 9.59 7.82 11.98
N SER A 261 10.35 8.04 10.91
CA SER A 261 11.74 8.48 11.00
C SER A 261 12.04 9.61 10.03
N ALA A 262 12.97 10.48 10.41
CA ALA A 262 13.46 11.51 9.52
C ALA A 262 14.22 10.89 8.33
N GLY A 263 14.00 11.40 7.13
CA GLY A 263 14.82 11.04 5.97
C GLY A 263 14.14 11.25 4.62
N GLU A 264 14.67 10.56 3.61
CA GLU A 264 14.12 10.58 2.25
C GLU A 264 13.67 9.17 1.88
N TYR A 265 12.44 9.02 1.41
CA TYR A 265 11.82 7.74 1.14
C TYR A 265 11.65 7.56 -0.37
N LEU A 266 11.93 6.35 -0.86
CA LEU A 266 11.63 5.98 -2.25
C LEU A 266 10.23 5.36 -2.29
N VAL A 267 9.28 6.12 -2.81
CA VAL A 267 7.88 5.69 -2.90
C VAL A 267 7.59 5.23 -4.32
N GLU A 268 7.07 4.02 -4.43
CA GLU A 268 6.60 3.46 -5.69
C GLU A 268 5.10 3.69 -5.84
N VAL A 269 4.71 4.55 -6.79
CA VAL A 269 3.28 4.80 -7.04
C VAL A 269 2.78 3.92 -8.18
N GLU A 270 1.69 3.19 -7.95
CA GLU A 270 1.00 2.39 -8.97
C GLU A 270 0.19 3.28 -9.91
N ILE A 271 0.21 2.96 -11.20
CA ILE A 271 -0.61 3.65 -12.21
C ILE A 271 -1.94 2.90 -12.40
N PRO A 272 -3.10 3.42 -11.93
CA PRO A 272 -4.36 2.67 -11.93
C PRO A 272 -4.87 2.29 -13.33
N SER A 273 -4.54 3.07 -14.36
CA SER A 273 -5.01 2.85 -15.74
C SER A 273 -4.46 1.58 -16.41
N LEU A 274 -3.46 0.91 -15.81
CA LEU A 274 -2.83 -0.30 -16.35
C LEU A 274 -3.30 -1.60 -15.64
N THR A 275 -4.26 -1.50 -14.72
CA THR A 275 -4.89 -2.64 -14.03
C THR A 275 -5.42 -3.75 -14.96
N PRO A 276 -5.98 -3.48 -16.16
CA PRO A 276 -6.41 -4.54 -17.07
C PRO A 276 -5.27 -5.42 -17.56
N LEU A 277 -4.09 -4.84 -17.81
CA LEU A 277 -2.90 -5.56 -18.27
C LEU A 277 -2.30 -6.44 -17.16
N ARG A 278 -2.36 -5.97 -15.90
CA ARG A 278 -1.99 -6.76 -14.71
C ARG A 278 -2.82 -8.04 -14.61
N ARG A 279 -4.14 -7.97 -14.82
CA ARG A 279 -5.03 -9.15 -14.80
C ARG A 279 -4.71 -10.18 -15.89
N VAL A 280 -4.25 -9.72 -17.06
CA VAL A 280 -3.79 -10.61 -18.14
C VAL A 280 -2.48 -11.27 -17.76
N TYR A 281 -1.54 -10.50 -17.20
CA TYR A 281 -0.27 -11.03 -16.71
C TYR A 281 -0.46 -12.05 -15.57
N ASP A 282 -1.28 -11.74 -14.57
CA ASP A 282 -1.57 -12.64 -13.45
C ASP A 282 -2.27 -13.93 -13.92
N ARG A 283 -3.15 -13.84 -14.93
CA ARG A 283 -3.74 -15.03 -15.59
C ARG A 283 -2.70 -15.85 -16.33
N MET A 284 -1.77 -15.21 -17.03
CA MET A 284 -0.67 -15.92 -17.65
C MET A 284 0.17 -16.60 -16.56
N GLN A 285 0.60 -15.89 -15.52
CA GLN A 285 1.43 -16.46 -14.45
C GLN A 285 0.73 -17.62 -13.73
N LYS A 286 -0.57 -17.51 -13.44
CA LYS A 286 -1.38 -18.63 -12.92
C LYS A 286 -1.47 -19.78 -13.91
N PHE A 287 -1.71 -19.51 -15.18
CA PHE A 287 -1.71 -20.53 -16.23
C PHE A 287 -0.36 -21.24 -16.31
N TRP A 288 0.76 -20.52 -16.24
CA TRP A 288 2.11 -21.07 -16.21
C TRP A 288 2.36 -21.89 -14.94
N ALA A 289 1.98 -21.39 -13.75
CA ALA A 289 2.13 -22.10 -12.48
C ALA A 289 1.30 -23.39 -12.42
N GLU A 290 0.05 -23.35 -12.90
CA GLU A 290 -0.87 -24.49 -12.86
C GLU A 290 -0.57 -25.53 -13.96
N LYS A 291 -0.16 -25.11 -15.17
CA LYS A 291 0.11 -26.03 -16.29
C LYS A 291 1.51 -26.64 -16.28
N LEU A 292 2.53 -25.96 -15.74
CA LEU A 292 3.92 -26.44 -15.84
C LEU A 292 4.47 -27.15 -14.61
N ARG A 293 3.72 -27.30 -13.51
CA ARG A 293 4.08 -28.07 -12.29
C ARG A 293 5.61 -28.16 -12.10
N GLN A 294 6.26 -27.01 -11.93
CA GLN A 294 7.66 -27.01 -11.53
C GLN A 294 7.70 -27.57 -10.12
N PHE A 295 8.08 -28.85 -10.02
CA PHE A 295 8.57 -29.48 -8.80
C PHE A 295 9.83 -28.71 -8.35
N SER A 296 9.64 -27.77 -7.44
CA SER A 296 10.65 -27.39 -6.48
C SER A 296 10.05 -27.73 -5.12
N ASP A 297 10.56 -28.81 -4.50
CA ASP A 297 10.34 -29.12 -3.09
C ASP A 297 10.98 -28.03 -2.22
N GLU A 298 10.30 -26.90 -2.07
CA GLU A 298 10.39 -26.06 -0.89
C GLU A 298 9.01 -25.44 -0.64
N PRO A 299 8.48 -25.47 0.60
CA PRO A 299 7.23 -24.83 0.93
C PRO A 299 7.43 -23.31 0.94
N HIS A 300 7.27 -22.67 -0.22
CA HIS A 300 7.08 -21.22 -0.26
C HIS A 300 5.70 -20.89 0.31
N PRO A 301 5.60 -20.12 1.41
CA PRO A 301 4.31 -19.69 1.92
C PRO A 301 3.61 -18.79 0.91
N ALA A 302 2.29 -18.90 0.87
CA ALA A 302 1.40 -18.14 0.00
C ALA A 302 1.46 -16.64 0.29
N GLU A 303 2.48 -15.97 -0.25
CA GLU A 303 2.55 -14.52 -0.32
C GLU A 303 2.94 -14.10 -1.72
N ALA A 304 2.21 -13.10 -2.20
CA ALA A 304 2.22 -12.62 -3.57
C ALA A 304 3.66 -12.49 -4.12
N VAL A 305 4.01 -13.37 -5.05
CA VAL A 305 5.04 -13.08 -6.05
C VAL A 305 4.47 -11.95 -6.89
N GLU A 306 4.69 -10.71 -6.44
CA GLU A 306 4.44 -9.51 -7.24
C GLU A 306 5.21 -9.67 -8.55
N GLY A 307 4.48 -9.68 -9.66
CA GLY A 307 5.03 -9.71 -11.00
C GLY A 307 5.98 -8.53 -11.27
N PRO A 308 6.74 -8.56 -12.39
CA PRO A 308 7.81 -7.62 -12.66
C PRO A 308 7.33 -6.16 -12.64
N ASN A 309 8.14 -5.32 -11.97
CA ASN A 309 7.99 -3.89 -11.63
C ASN A 309 7.85 -2.91 -12.83
N PHE A 310 7.09 -3.23 -13.87
CA PHE A 310 6.94 -2.34 -15.04
C PHE A 310 5.88 -1.23 -14.84
N PHE A 311 5.12 -1.25 -13.75
CA PHE A 311 3.96 -0.37 -13.53
C PHE A 311 4.06 0.59 -12.33
N ARG A 312 5.23 0.63 -11.67
CA ARG A 312 5.50 1.47 -10.51
C ARG A 312 6.56 2.50 -10.84
N LEU A 313 6.24 3.79 -10.70
CA LEU A 313 7.19 4.87 -10.91
C LEU A 313 7.73 5.33 -9.56
N PRO A 314 9.04 5.15 -9.27
CA PRO A 314 9.63 5.66 -8.04
C PRO A 314 9.71 7.19 -8.05
N PHE A 315 9.23 7.78 -6.96
CA PHE A 315 9.40 9.18 -6.58
C PHE A 315 10.09 9.27 -5.23
N VAL A 316 10.71 10.42 -4.94
CA VAL A 316 11.31 10.67 -3.64
C VAL A 316 10.31 11.46 -2.81
N ASP A 317 9.99 10.95 -1.63
CA ASP A 317 9.29 11.69 -0.60
C ASP A 317 10.28 12.19 0.46
N TYR A 318 10.15 13.43 0.90
CA TYR A 318 11.08 14.07 1.83
C TYR A 318 10.40 14.25 3.18
N ALA A 319 10.83 13.48 4.18
CA ALA A 319 10.30 13.55 5.54
C ALA A 319 11.43 13.95 6.49
N ARG A 320 12.10 15.08 6.25
CA ARG A 320 13.32 15.46 7.00
C ARG A 320 13.04 16.11 8.35
N GLY A 321 11.87 16.71 8.51
CA GLY A 321 11.49 17.38 9.75
C GLY A 321 12.31 18.63 10.10
N ASP A 322 12.97 19.27 9.13
CA ASP A 322 13.88 20.39 9.32
C ASP A 322 13.21 21.79 9.31
N GLY A 323 11.87 21.81 9.20
CA GLY A 323 11.02 23.00 9.11
C GLY A 323 10.14 23.23 10.35
N LEU A 324 8.91 23.69 10.11
CA LEU A 324 7.95 23.99 11.18
C LEU A 324 7.55 22.71 11.93
N SER A 325 7.34 22.83 13.23
CA SER A 325 6.82 21.74 14.07
C SER A 325 5.53 22.16 14.74
N ILE A 326 4.49 21.32 14.67
CA ILE A 326 3.17 21.59 15.24
C ILE A 326 2.81 20.49 16.23
N GLY A 327 2.42 20.88 17.44
CA GLY A 327 1.87 19.98 18.44
C GLY A 327 2.27 20.35 19.87
N PRO A 328 2.02 19.44 20.82
CA PRO A 328 2.45 19.59 22.20
C PRO A 328 3.94 19.88 22.32
N CYS A 329 4.29 20.77 23.25
CA CYS A 329 5.68 21.17 23.51
C CYS A 329 6.41 21.82 22.32
N GLN A 330 5.71 22.17 21.23
CA GLN A 330 6.27 22.91 20.09
C GLN A 330 5.93 24.40 20.15
N ALA A 331 6.57 25.18 19.27
CA ALA A 331 6.31 26.61 19.12
C ALA A 331 4.89 26.89 18.60
N LYS A 332 4.38 26.05 17.70
CA LYS A 332 2.98 26.06 17.24
C LYS A 332 2.24 24.86 17.84
N ARG A 333 1.04 25.08 18.35
CA ARG A 333 0.24 24.06 19.04
C ARG A 333 -1.07 23.81 18.32
N TRP A 334 -1.66 22.65 18.60
CA TRP A 334 -3.03 22.36 18.18
C TRP A 334 -4.02 23.28 18.88
N ALA A 335 -4.97 23.82 18.13
CA ALA A 335 -6.21 24.31 18.70
C ALA A 335 -7.10 23.13 19.12
N THR A 336 -8.16 23.41 19.88
CA THR A 336 -9.13 22.40 20.31
C THR A 336 -9.58 21.54 19.13
N PRO A 337 -9.39 20.21 19.17
CA PRO A 337 -9.64 19.36 18.03
C PRO A 337 -11.13 19.20 17.78
N ARG A 338 -11.50 18.92 16.53
CA ARG A 338 -12.89 18.70 16.14
C ARG A 338 -13.21 17.22 16.20
N LEU A 339 -14.11 16.83 17.11
CA LEU A 339 -14.62 15.45 17.13
C LEU A 339 -15.42 15.15 15.87
N ILE A 340 -15.12 14.04 15.22
CA ILE A 340 -15.82 13.56 14.03
C ILE A 340 -16.36 12.15 14.23
N ASN A 341 -17.56 11.90 13.73
CA ASN A 341 -18.20 10.59 13.74
C ASN A 341 -19.25 10.51 12.61
N GLN A 342 -19.86 9.34 12.43
CA GLN A 342 -20.84 9.10 11.37
C GLN A 342 -22.17 9.86 11.57
N SER A 343 -22.46 10.31 12.78
CA SER A 343 -23.66 11.11 13.07
C SER A 343 -23.56 12.54 12.56
N LEU A 344 -22.35 13.06 12.29
CA LEU A 344 -22.17 14.36 11.67
C LEU A 344 -22.59 14.31 10.20
N PRO A 345 -23.62 15.07 9.76
CA PRO A 345 -24.14 14.96 8.41
C PRO A 345 -23.11 15.25 7.32
N TRP A 346 -22.18 16.19 7.53
CA TRP A 346 -21.16 16.49 6.53
C TRP A 346 -20.15 15.35 6.35
N VAL A 347 -19.95 14.50 7.36
CA VAL A 347 -19.08 13.33 7.29
C VAL A 347 -19.78 12.20 6.52
N SER A 348 -21.04 11.92 6.87
CA SER A 348 -21.76 10.76 6.33
C SER A 348 -22.50 11.02 5.02
N GLN A 349 -22.94 12.24 4.76
CA GLN A 349 -23.76 12.55 3.58
C GLN A 349 -22.96 13.10 2.41
N TYR A 350 -21.84 13.80 2.66
CA TYR A 350 -21.02 14.35 1.58
C TYR A 350 -19.99 13.32 1.08
N ARG A 351 -20.25 12.74 -0.09
CA ARG A 351 -19.38 11.76 -0.77
C ARG A 351 -18.50 12.37 -1.88
N GLY A 352 -18.56 13.68 -2.06
CA GLY A 352 -17.81 14.38 -3.09
C GLY A 352 -16.33 14.51 -2.78
N LEU A 353 -15.59 15.02 -3.76
CA LEU A 353 -14.16 15.32 -3.61
C LEU A 353 -13.96 16.61 -2.81
N TRP A 354 -12.97 16.63 -1.93
CA TRP A 354 -12.62 17.77 -1.09
C TRP A 354 -11.75 18.81 -1.80
N GLY A 355 -11.72 18.78 -3.12
CA GLY A 355 -10.96 19.71 -3.96
C GLY A 355 -11.27 19.45 -5.42
N ARG A 356 -10.65 20.22 -6.31
CA ARG A 356 -10.95 20.22 -7.74
C ARG A 356 -10.89 18.83 -8.39
N TYR A 357 -11.87 18.55 -9.25
CA TYR A 357 -11.87 17.42 -10.18
C TYR A 357 -11.25 17.83 -11.53
N ILE A 358 -10.15 17.17 -11.93
CA ILE A 358 -9.34 17.57 -13.11
C ILE A 358 -9.59 16.64 -14.33
N TYR A 359 -10.40 15.59 -14.20
CA TYR A 359 -10.59 14.55 -15.23
C TYR A 359 -9.27 13.85 -15.59
N ASP A 360 -8.41 13.63 -14.61
CA ASP A 360 -7.15 12.92 -14.84
C ASP A 360 -7.42 11.41 -14.96
N PRO A 361 -7.15 10.76 -16.12
CA PRO A 361 -7.31 9.32 -16.30
C PRO A 361 -6.34 8.49 -15.44
N LEU A 362 -5.29 9.09 -14.90
CA LEU A 362 -4.36 8.43 -13.96
C LEU A 362 -4.78 8.63 -12.49
N ALA A 363 -5.84 9.42 -12.25
CA ALA A 363 -6.38 9.79 -10.94
C ALA A 363 -5.38 10.44 -9.96
N GLY A 364 -4.15 10.75 -10.38
CA GLY A 364 -3.10 11.31 -9.53
C GLY A 364 -3.38 12.76 -9.16
N GLU A 365 -3.96 13.55 -10.05
CA GLU A 365 -4.28 14.98 -9.78
C GLU A 365 -5.73 15.21 -9.31
N ASN A 366 -6.53 14.16 -9.14
CA ASN A 366 -7.88 14.32 -8.58
C ASN A 366 -7.79 14.46 -7.06
N ALA A 367 -8.43 15.49 -6.53
CA ALA A 367 -8.55 15.71 -5.08
C ALA A 367 -9.11 14.48 -4.35
N PRO A 368 -8.75 14.28 -3.07
CA PRO A 368 -9.24 13.15 -2.28
C PRO A 368 -10.73 13.30 -1.94
N GLY A 369 -11.38 12.18 -1.63
CA GLY A 369 -12.64 12.20 -0.88
C GLY A 369 -12.40 12.56 0.59
N GLY A 370 -13.48 12.82 1.33
CA GLY A 370 -13.41 13.17 2.75
C GLY A 370 -12.86 12.05 3.65
N PRO A 371 -12.81 12.27 4.97
CA PRO A 371 -12.22 11.30 5.90
C PRO A 371 -12.93 9.93 5.91
N MET A 372 -14.22 9.88 5.55
CA MET A 372 -15.00 8.64 5.47
C MET A 372 -14.94 7.96 4.08
N TYR A 373 -14.62 8.70 3.02
CA TYR A 373 -14.86 8.25 1.63
C TYR A 373 -13.63 8.33 0.73
N ASN A 374 -13.44 7.30 -0.09
CA ASN A 374 -12.47 7.29 -1.18
C ASN A 374 -12.89 8.24 -2.31
N ARG A 375 -12.00 8.48 -3.29
CA ARG A 375 -12.28 9.32 -4.47
C ARG A 375 -13.49 8.86 -5.29
N ASP A 376 -13.82 7.56 -5.26
CA ASP A 376 -14.97 6.97 -5.94
C ASP A 376 -16.27 6.99 -5.11
N GLY A 377 -16.22 7.55 -3.90
CA GLY A 377 -17.35 7.60 -2.96
C GLY A 377 -17.59 6.31 -2.18
N SER A 378 -16.77 5.27 -2.36
CA SER A 378 -16.77 4.08 -1.51
C SER A 378 -16.28 4.42 -0.09
N VAL A 379 -16.71 3.65 0.91
CA VAL A 379 -16.30 3.89 2.31
C VAL A 379 -14.84 3.44 2.49
N ARG A 380 -14.00 4.30 3.06
CA ARG A 380 -12.59 4.00 3.34
C ARG A 380 -12.47 2.83 4.32
N ARG A 381 -11.53 1.91 4.06
CA ARG A 381 -11.24 0.79 4.97
C ARG A 381 -10.87 1.25 6.37
N ALA A 382 -9.99 2.24 6.50
CA ALA A 382 -9.63 2.85 7.78
C ALA A 382 -10.83 3.42 8.56
N TRP A 383 -11.97 3.67 7.91
CA TRP A 383 -13.17 4.16 8.57
C TRP A 383 -14.06 3.05 9.11
N TYR A 384 -14.36 2.01 8.29
CA TYR A 384 -15.27 0.93 8.66
C TYR A 384 -14.58 -0.29 9.30
N ASP A 385 -13.29 -0.48 9.04
CA ASP A 385 -12.42 -1.56 9.54
C ASP A 385 -11.05 -0.98 9.97
N PRO A 386 -11.02 -0.19 11.06
CA PRO A 386 -9.80 0.45 11.52
C PRO A 386 -8.75 -0.54 12.05
N LEU A 387 -9.16 -1.73 12.51
CA LEU A 387 -8.26 -2.78 12.97
C LEU A 387 -7.60 -3.49 11.78
N GLY A 388 -8.38 -3.97 10.81
CA GLY A 388 -7.86 -4.64 9.63
C GLY A 388 -7.08 -3.72 8.70
N TRP A 389 -7.35 -2.41 8.70
CA TRP A 389 -6.51 -1.43 7.99
C TRP A 389 -5.04 -1.46 8.44
N ALA A 390 -4.78 -1.64 9.74
CA ALA A 390 -3.44 -1.77 10.32
C ALA A 390 -3.00 -3.22 10.59
N GLY A 391 -3.81 -4.21 10.19
CA GLY A 391 -3.55 -5.63 10.44
C GLY A 391 -3.64 -6.06 11.92
N LEU A 392 -4.37 -5.31 12.75
CA LEU A 392 -4.59 -5.61 14.18
C LEU A 392 -5.83 -6.47 14.44
N ASP A 393 -6.64 -6.77 13.43
CA ASP A 393 -7.81 -7.66 13.52
C ASP A 393 -7.48 -9.09 13.98
N LYS A 394 -6.22 -9.52 13.78
CA LYS A 394 -5.67 -10.79 14.27
C LYS A 394 -4.88 -10.69 15.58
N VAL A 395 -4.78 -9.48 16.16
CA VAL A 395 -4.00 -9.22 17.38
C VAL A 395 -4.95 -8.84 18.51
N VAL A 396 -4.85 -9.55 19.62
CA VAL A 396 -5.66 -9.31 20.81
C VAL A 396 -4.95 -8.29 21.73
N PRO A 397 -5.69 -7.42 22.43
CA PRO A 397 -5.10 -6.56 23.45
C PRO A 397 -4.38 -7.38 24.52
N ARG A 398 -3.29 -6.85 25.10
CA ARG A 398 -2.46 -7.59 26.08
C ARG A 398 -3.27 -8.10 27.27
N HIS A 399 -4.19 -7.29 27.79
CA HIS A 399 -5.04 -7.68 28.93
C HIS A 399 -5.98 -8.87 28.63
N GLN A 400 -6.24 -9.18 27.35
CA GLN A 400 -7.06 -10.33 26.93
C GLN A 400 -6.21 -11.50 26.41
N ALA A 401 -4.91 -11.32 26.18
CA ALA A 401 -4.08 -12.30 25.50
C ALA A 401 -4.09 -13.66 26.20
N LEU A 402 -3.83 -13.68 27.51
CA LEU A 402 -3.81 -14.91 28.30
C LEU A 402 -5.17 -15.62 28.32
N LEU A 403 -6.27 -14.86 28.49
CA LEU A 403 -7.63 -15.41 28.43
C LEU A 403 -7.88 -16.10 27.07
N ARG A 404 -7.51 -15.43 25.97
CA ARG A 404 -7.71 -15.95 24.61
C ARG A 404 -6.87 -17.18 24.34
N VAL A 405 -5.64 -17.25 24.85
CA VAL A 405 -4.81 -18.46 24.75
C VAL A 405 -5.45 -19.63 25.49
N HIS A 406 -5.96 -19.41 26.71
CA HIS A 406 -6.67 -20.45 27.45
C HIS A 406 -7.95 -20.93 26.75
N GLU A 407 -8.72 -20.01 26.16
CA GLU A 407 -9.90 -20.36 25.35
C GLU A 407 -9.53 -21.23 24.14
N GLN A 408 -8.48 -20.86 23.40
CA GLN A 408 -8.01 -21.64 22.24
C GLN A 408 -7.45 -23.00 22.63
N HIS A 409 -6.68 -23.05 23.74
CA HIS A 409 -6.19 -24.31 24.30
C HIS A 409 -7.35 -25.23 24.67
N ALA A 410 -8.38 -24.73 25.37
CA ALA A 410 -9.55 -25.51 25.74
C ALA A 410 -10.32 -26.03 24.51
N HIS A 411 -10.51 -25.19 23.50
CA HIS A 411 -11.17 -25.59 22.24
C HIS A 411 -10.40 -26.70 21.53
N LEU A 412 -9.08 -26.58 21.43
CA LEU A 412 -8.23 -27.59 20.80
C LEU A 412 -8.18 -28.89 21.61
N ALA A 413 -8.25 -28.82 22.94
CA ALA A 413 -8.30 -29.99 23.82
C ALA A 413 -9.61 -30.79 23.64
N VAL A 414 -10.74 -30.11 23.42
CA VAL A 414 -12.00 -30.77 23.07
C VAL A 414 -11.88 -31.50 21.73
N ARG A 415 -11.34 -30.84 20.70
CA ARG A 415 -11.09 -31.47 19.40
C ARG A 415 -10.17 -32.69 19.50
N GLN A 416 -9.19 -32.64 20.39
CA GLN A 416 -8.27 -33.76 20.64
C GLN A 416 -9.00 -35.00 21.19
N ALA A 417 -9.96 -34.80 22.11
CA ALA A 417 -10.77 -35.88 22.64
C ALA A 417 -11.69 -36.49 21.57
N GLU A 418 -12.32 -35.65 20.74
CA GLU A 418 -13.17 -36.09 19.62
C GLU A 418 -12.37 -36.93 18.60
N LEU A 419 -11.16 -36.48 18.24
CA LEU A 419 -10.29 -37.21 17.31
C LEU A 419 -9.93 -38.59 17.84
N LEU A 420 -9.69 -38.73 19.15
CA LEU A 420 -9.38 -40.02 19.76
C LEU A 420 -10.53 -41.04 19.56
N GLU A 421 -11.76 -40.61 19.80
CA GLU A 421 -12.96 -41.44 19.62
C GLU A 421 -13.19 -41.81 18.14
N LEU A 422 -12.99 -40.85 17.24
CA LEU A 422 -13.10 -41.06 15.80
C LEU A 422 -12.04 -42.04 15.27
N ILE A 423 -10.79 -41.90 15.73
CA ILE A 423 -9.69 -42.79 15.36
C ILE A 423 -9.99 -44.20 15.84
N HIS A 424 -10.49 -44.38 17.08
CA HIS A 424 -10.86 -45.70 17.60
C HIS A 424 -11.96 -46.32 16.74
N THR A 425 -13.07 -45.60 16.54
CA THR A 425 -14.23 -46.07 15.78
C THR A 425 -13.86 -46.48 14.35
N LYS A 426 -13.08 -45.64 13.64
CA LYS A 426 -12.67 -45.93 12.26
C LYS A 426 -11.61 -47.02 12.17
N SER A 427 -10.70 -47.10 13.16
CA SER A 427 -9.74 -48.20 13.23
C SER A 427 -10.44 -49.55 13.42
N ASP A 428 -11.48 -49.61 14.25
CA ASP A 428 -12.29 -50.83 14.43
C ASP A 428 -13.02 -51.24 13.14
N GLN A 429 -13.61 -50.26 12.44
CA GLN A 429 -14.23 -50.49 11.12
C GLN A 429 -13.22 -51.00 10.09
N LEU A 430 -12.01 -50.43 10.08
CA LEU A 430 -10.92 -50.83 9.18
C LEU A 430 -10.47 -52.27 9.47
N ASN A 431 -10.32 -52.61 10.75
CA ASN A 431 -10.00 -53.96 11.19
C ASN A 431 -11.10 -54.96 10.77
N GLY A 432 -12.37 -54.60 10.96
CA GLY A 432 -13.52 -55.40 10.51
C GLY A 432 -13.52 -55.65 9.01
N LEU A 433 -13.36 -54.61 8.19
CA LEU A 433 -13.27 -54.72 6.74
C LEU A 433 -12.05 -55.55 6.31
N GLY A 434 -10.91 -55.42 7.00
CA GLY A 434 -9.72 -56.22 6.78
C GLY A 434 -9.97 -57.72 6.98
N ILE A 435 -10.68 -58.08 8.05
CA ILE A 435 -11.10 -59.47 8.32
C ILE A 435 -12.07 -59.97 7.23
N GLU A 436 -13.07 -59.17 6.87
CA GLU A 436 -14.02 -59.53 5.81
C GLU A 436 -13.34 -59.74 4.46
N ALA A 437 -12.40 -58.86 4.08
CA ALA A 437 -11.61 -58.99 2.86
C ALA A 437 -10.75 -60.27 2.87
N ALA A 438 -10.11 -60.59 3.99
CA ALA A 438 -9.32 -61.81 4.15
C ALA A 438 -10.18 -63.08 4.03
N ALA A 439 -11.41 -63.06 4.56
CA ALA A 439 -12.34 -64.19 4.47
C ALA A 439 -12.77 -64.52 3.03
N VAL A 440 -12.83 -63.53 2.13
CA VAL A 440 -13.31 -63.69 0.75
C VAL A 440 -12.20 -63.82 -0.31
N GLN A 441 -10.94 -63.51 0.02
CA GLN A 441 -9.81 -63.39 -0.92
C GLN A 441 -9.60 -64.61 -1.86
N ASN A 442 -9.89 -65.83 -1.39
CA ASN A 442 -9.68 -67.07 -2.14
C ASN A 442 -10.98 -67.73 -2.62
N ARG A 443 -12.06 -66.96 -2.77
CA ARG A 443 -13.36 -67.44 -3.25
C ARG A 443 -13.66 -66.86 -4.63
N PRO A 444 -13.57 -67.64 -5.73
CA PRO A 444 -13.71 -67.12 -7.09
C PRO A 444 -15.02 -66.37 -7.36
N HIS A 445 -16.13 -66.80 -6.76
CA HIS A 445 -17.45 -66.19 -6.90
C HIS A 445 -17.62 -64.87 -6.11
N LEU A 446 -16.65 -64.49 -5.26
CA LEU A 446 -16.69 -63.28 -4.43
C LEU A 446 -15.65 -62.24 -4.86
N LYS A 447 -15.05 -62.38 -6.05
CA LYS A 447 -14.00 -61.46 -6.54
C LYS A 447 -14.44 -59.99 -6.51
N GLU A 448 -15.66 -59.68 -6.96
CA GLU A 448 -16.18 -58.30 -6.96
C GLU A 448 -16.35 -57.74 -5.53
N VAL A 449 -16.76 -58.58 -4.57
CA VAL A 449 -16.89 -58.21 -3.16
C VAL A 449 -15.52 -57.91 -2.56
N TYR A 450 -14.52 -58.75 -2.86
CA TYR A 450 -13.13 -58.53 -2.45
C TYR A 450 -12.56 -57.21 -2.98
N GLU A 451 -12.75 -56.91 -4.27
CA GLU A 451 -12.30 -55.64 -4.87
C GLU A 451 -12.99 -54.42 -4.24
N SER A 452 -14.29 -54.53 -3.94
CA SER A 452 -15.05 -53.51 -3.22
C SER A 452 -14.50 -53.27 -1.81
N HIS A 453 -14.23 -54.34 -1.05
CA HIS A 453 -13.66 -54.23 0.30
C HIS A 453 -12.25 -53.64 0.26
N ARG A 454 -11.41 -54.02 -0.70
CA ARG A 454 -10.06 -53.46 -0.86
C ARG A 454 -10.08 -51.95 -1.12
N LYS A 455 -11.03 -51.46 -1.93
CA LYS A 455 -11.22 -50.02 -2.15
C LYS A 455 -11.64 -49.31 -0.85
N LYS A 456 -12.63 -49.85 -0.14
CA LYS A 456 -13.08 -49.30 1.15
C LYS A 456 -11.97 -49.28 2.21
N ILE A 457 -11.18 -50.35 2.31
CA ILE A 457 -10.03 -50.44 3.21
C ILE A 457 -9.04 -49.32 2.89
N LYS A 458 -8.69 -49.11 1.62
CA LYS A 458 -7.77 -48.05 1.23
C LYS A 458 -8.30 -46.68 1.66
N THR A 459 -9.53 -46.34 1.27
CA THR A 459 -10.15 -45.06 1.64
C THR A 459 -10.20 -44.85 3.15
N LEU A 460 -10.63 -45.86 3.91
CA LEU A 460 -10.73 -45.76 5.36
C LEU A 460 -9.36 -45.72 6.05
N SER A 461 -8.34 -46.39 5.48
CA SER A 461 -6.95 -46.29 5.95
C SER A 461 -6.41 -44.88 5.77
N ASP A 462 -6.59 -44.30 4.57
CA ASP A 462 -6.17 -42.93 4.27
C ASP A 462 -6.87 -41.93 5.25
N GLU A 463 -8.18 -42.10 5.48
CA GLU A 463 -8.92 -41.29 6.47
C GLU A 463 -8.40 -41.43 7.90
N VAL A 464 -8.06 -42.65 8.34
CA VAL A 464 -7.50 -42.88 9.69
C VAL A 464 -6.11 -42.27 9.82
N ASP A 465 -5.29 -42.34 8.77
CA ASP A 465 -3.96 -41.75 8.75
C ASP A 465 -4.02 -40.21 8.82
N ASP A 466 -4.95 -39.58 8.07
CA ASP A 466 -5.21 -38.14 8.16
C ASP A 466 -5.65 -37.72 9.57
N LEU A 467 -6.58 -38.47 10.18
CA LEU A 467 -7.03 -38.20 11.56
C LEU A 467 -5.90 -38.36 12.58
N ARG A 468 -5.04 -39.36 12.43
CA ARG A 468 -3.87 -39.55 13.29
C ARG A 468 -2.84 -38.44 13.11
N ALA A 469 -2.64 -37.96 11.89
CA ALA A 469 -1.79 -36.82 11.60
C ALA A 469 -2.32 -35.54 12.27
N GLU A 470 -3.62 -35.26 12.13
CA GLU A 470 -4.29 -34.14 12.82
C GLU A 470 -4.13 -34.26 14.35
N PHE A 471 -4.37 -35.45 14.92
CA PHE A 471 -4.21 -35.69 16.36
C PHE A 471 -2.77 -35.43 16.84
N ALA A 472 -1.77 -35.89 16.10
CA ALA A 472 -0.37 -35.68 16.44
C ALA A 472 0.02 -34.18 16.39
N GLN A 473 -0.46 -33.47 15.37
CA GLN A 473 -0.25 -32.02 15.21
C GLN A 473 -0.94 -31.21 16.31
N ASN A 474 -2.17 -31.55 16.65
CA ASN A 474 -2.94 -30.87 17.69
C ASN A 474 -2.29 -31.06 19.08
N ARG A 475 -1.74 -32.24 19.37
CA ARG A 475 -0.99 -32.46 20.61
C ARG A 475 0.23 -31.54 20.74
N ALA A 476 1.03 -31.42 19.68
CA ALA A 476 2.18 -30.52 19.65
C ALA A 476 1.74 -29.05 19.79
N THR A 477 0.62 -28.67 19.18
CA THR A 477 0.05 -27.32 19.29
C THR A 477 -0.45 -27.01 20.71
N LEU A 478 -1.06 -27.98 21.41
CA LEU A 478 -1.47 -27.83 22.82
C LEU A 478 -0.28 -27.57 23.73
N GLU A 479 0.80 -28.33 23.57
CA GLU A 479 2.06 -28.12 24.31
C GLU A 479 2.63 -26.72 24.03
N ALA A 480 2.59 -26.27 22.77
CA ALA A 480 3.03 -24.92 22.39
C ALA A 480 2.14 -23.82 23.00
N PHE A 481 0.82 -24.03 23.10
CA PHE A 481 -0.08 -23.07 23.76
C PHE A 481 0.20 -22.95 25.25
N GLN A 482 0.52 -24.06 25.94
CA GLN A 482 0.90 -24.00 27.35
C GLN A 482 2.19 -23.20 27.54
N LEU A 483 3.22 -23.47 26.74
CA LEU A 483 4.48 -22.71 26.79
C LEU A 483 4.25 -21.22 26.50
N TYR A 484 3.37 -20.90 25.56
CA TYR A 484 3.03 -19.53 25.25
C TYR A 484 2.23 -18.84 26.37
N ALA A 485 1.31 -19.55 27.03
CA ALA A 485 0.61 -19.03 28.21
C ALA A 485 1.60 -18.70 29.34
N ASP A 486 2.54 -19.61 29.63
CA ASP A 486 3.57 -19.40 30.65
C ASP A 486 4.48 -18.20 30.33
N GLN A 487 4.76 -17.92 29.04
CA GLN A 487 5.49 -16.73 28.60
C GLN A 487 4.68 -15.44 28.84
N LEU A 488 3.39 -15.45 28.50
CA LEU A 488 2.51 -14.30 28.71
C LEU A 488 2.35 -13.97 30.20
N GLU A 489 2.28 -14.98 31.07
CA GLU A 489 2.25 -14.77 32.53
C GLU A 489 3.53 -14.11 33.06
N GLN A 490 4.66 -14.32 32.40
CA GLN A 490 5.94 -13.66 32.71
C GLN A 490 6.04 -12.25 32.09
N GLY A 491 5.02 -11.81 31.34
CA GLY A 491 5.01 -10.53 30.63
C GLY A 491 5.82 -10.52 29.33
N ASP A 492 6.22 -11.69 28.82
CA ASP A 492 6.89 -11.82 27.52
C ASP A 492 5.85 -12.03 26.41
N PHE A 493 5.64 -10.98 25.60
CA PHE A 493 4.75 -10.98 24.44
C PHE A 493 5.49 -11.24 23.13
N GLY A 494 6.77 -11.62 23.19
CA GLY A 494 7.64 -11.84 22.05
C GLY A 494 8.09 -10.56 21.35
N SER A 495 8.60 -10.72 20.13
CA SER A 495 9.15 -9.61 19.35
C SER A 495 8.06 -8.65 18.87
N THR A 496 8.24 -7.36 19.17
CA THR A 496 7.37 -6.25 18.74
C THR A 496 7.39 -5.98 17.23
N ARG A 497 8.30 -6.64 16.49
CA ARG A 497 8.51 -6.46 15.05
C ARG A 497 8.30 -7.73 14.23
N SER A 498 7.80 -8.80 14.83
CA SER A 498 7.60 -10.10 14.15
C SER A 498 6.65 -10.03 12.94
N HIS A 499 5.72 -9.07 12.95
CA HIS A 499 4.77 -8.84 11.85
C HIS A 499 5.36 -8.03 10.68
N ILE A 500 6.49 -7.34 10.87
CA ILE A 500 7.08 -6.44 9.88
C ILE A 500 7.85 -7.27 8.86
N ARG A 501 7.42 -7.21 7.59
CA ARG A 501 8.10 -7.84 6.46
C ARG A 501 8.80 -6.82 5.58
N ARG A 502 8.17 -5.66 5.38
CA ARG A 502 8.68 -4.58 4.52
C ARG A 502 8.45 -3.23 5.20
N ALA A 503 9.31 -2.90 6.16
CA ALA A 503 9.32 -1.56 6.74
C ALA A 503 9.73 -0.51 5.70
N ALA A 504 8.95 0.57 5.58
CA ALA A 504 9.41 1.77 4.91
C ALA A 504 10.61 2.32 5.67
N ALA A 505 11.77 2.39 5.02
CA ALA A 505 13.00 2.90 5.60
C ALA A 505 13.52 4.06 4.74
N PRO A 506 14.10 5.10 5.36
CA PRO A 506 14.72 6.17 4.62
C PRO A 506 15.95 5.65 3.86
N ILE A 507 16.24 6.28 2.73
CA ILE A 507 17.42 5.99 1.91
C ILE A 507 18.69 6.23 2.76
N PRO A 508 19.59 5.24 2.86
CA PRO A 508 20.83 5.40 3.63
C PRO A 508 21.70 6.55 3.11
N GLU A 509 22.38 7.27 4.01
CA GLU A 509 23.23 8.40 3.62
C GLU A 509 24.33 8.03 2.60
N SER A 510 24.83 6.79 2.64
CA SER A 510 25.80 6.28 1.66
C SER A 510 25.26 6.25 0.24
N GLU A 511 23.95 6.05 0.06
CA GLU A 511 23.30 6.07 -1.26
C GLU A 511 22.97 7.50 -1.72
N LEU A 512 22.92 8.48 -0.81
CA LEU A 512 22.75 9.89 -1.14
C LEU A 512 24.00 10.48 -1.81
N GLN A 513 25.18 9.90 -1.56
CA GLN A 513 26.47 10.32 -2.12
C GLN A 513 26.69 9.78 -3.54
N ILE A 514 25.86 10.22 -4.48
CA ILE A 514 25.98 9.85 -5.89
C ILE A 514 27.09 10.67 -6.57
N GLY A 515 27.87 10.03 -7.45
CA GLY A 515 28.92 10.70 -8.21
C GLY A 515 28.38 11.77 -9.16
N ARG A 516 29.05 12.94 -9.21
CA ARG A 516 28.66 14.11 -10.05
C ARG A 516 28.39 13.78 -11.51
N LEU A 517 29.05 12.76 -12.07
CA LEU A 517 28.84 12.31 -13.44
C LEU A 517 27.47 11.68 -13.67
N LEU A 518 26.98 10.86 -12.73
CA LEU A 518 25.64 10.26 -12.85
C LEU A 518 24.55 11.34 -12.69
N GLU A 519 24.79 12.33 -11.84
CA GLU A 519 23.88 13.48 -11.69
C GLU A 519 23.81 14.33 -12.97
N GLY A 520 24.97 14.67 -13.55
CA GLY A 520 25.03 15.38 -14.83
C GLY A 520 24.36 14.60 -15.96
N TRP A 521 24.62 13.29 -16.06
CA TRP A 521 23.94 12.43 -17.03
C TRP A 521 22.42 12.43 -16.81
N ALA A 522 21.96 12.24 -15.58
CA ALA A 522 20.54 12.19 -15.24
C ALA A 522 19.80 13.48 -15.58
N ALA A 523 20.46 14.64 -15.47
CA ALA A 523 19.90 15.94 -15.80
C ALA A 523 19.68 16.14 -17.31
N VAL A 524 20.59 15.64 -18.15
CA VAL A 524 20.58 15.91 -19.60
C VAL A 524 19.99 14.74 -20.41
N SER A 525 19.96 13.52 -19.86
CA SER A 525 19.63 12.31 -20.62
C SER A 525 18.27 12.36 -21.32
N ILE A 526 17.23 12.87 -20.66
CA ILE A 526 15.88 12.94 -21.26
C ILE A 526 15.87 13.94 -22.42
N GLY A 527 16.47 15.12 -22.23
CA GLY A 527 16.58 16.14 -23.27
C GLY A 527 17.33 15.61 -24.48
N LEU A 528 18.48 14.95 -24.26
CA LEU A 528 19.24 14.30 -25.31
C LEU A 528 18.46 13.20 -26.02
N MET A 529 17.69 12.39 -25.29
CA MET A 529 16.85 11.34 -25.90
C MET A 529 15.75 11.96 -26.78
N LEU A 530 15.06 12.99 -26.32
CA LEU A 530 14.04 13.69 -27.11
C LEU A 530 14.66 14.32 -28.37
N MET A 531 15.80 14.98 -28.24
CA MET A 531 16.55 15.51 -29.39
C MET A 531 16.99 14.40 -30.35
N SER A 532 17.42 13.24 -29.82
CA SER A 532 17.82 12.08 -30.63
C SER A 532 16.63 11.47 -31.37
N LEU A 533 15.46 11.41 -30.75
CA LEU A 533 14.21 10.96 -31.39
C LEU A 533 13.78 11.90 -32.51
N VAL A 534 13.84 13.22 -32.28
CA VAL A 534 13.54 14.22 -33.32
C VAL A 534 14.53 14.11 -34.47
N ALA A 535 15.82 13.99 -34.19
CA ALA A 535 16.85 13.77 -35.21
C ALA A 535 16.59 12.48 -36.01
N LEU A 536 16.20 11.38 -35.35
CA LEU A 536 15.87 10.12 -36.01
C LEU A 536 14.70 10.28 -37.00
N ILE A 537 13.65 10.99 -36.60
CA ILE A 537 12.47 11.25 -37.45
C ILE A 537 12.87 12.06 -38.69
N ILE A 538 13.79 13.03 -38.54
CA ILE A 538 14.23 13.90 -39.64
C ILE A 538 15.20 13.16 -40.58
N PHE A 539 16.20 12.46 -40.04
CA PHE A 539 17.33 11.95 -40.81
C PHE A 539 17.21 10.47 -41.24
N ALA A 540 16.41 9.66 -40.55
CA ALA A 540 16.27 8.23 -40.84
C ALA A 540 14.80 7.73 -40.79
N PRO A 541 13.87 8.37 -41.52
CA PRO A 541 12.44 8.04 -41.43
C PRO A 541 12.12 6.61 -41.88
N GLN A 542 12.94 6.00 -42.75
CA GLN A 542 12.71 4.63 -43.25
C GLN A 542 13.05 3.55 -42.21
N ASN A 543 13.95 3.83 -41.25
CA ASN A 543 14.44 2.88 -40.25
C ASN A 543 14.08 3.30 -38.82
N TRP A 544 13.02 4.08 -38.66
CA TRP A 544 12.66 4.71 -37.38
C TRP A 544 12.50 3.69 -36.25
N LEU A 545 11.96 2.49 -36.52
CA LEU A 545 11.73 1.48 -35.48
C LEU A 545 13.05 0.93 -34.91
N ILE A 546 13.99 0.56 -35.79
CA ILE A 546 15.33 0.07 -35.40
C ILE A 546 16.13 1.19 -34.71
N GLY A 547 15.99 2.41 -35.19
CA GLY A 547 16.63 3.59 -34.59
C GLY A 547 16.13 3.86 -33.17
N ILE A 548 14.82 3.79 -32.92
CA ILE A 548 14.25 3.95 -31.57
C ILE A 548 14.81 2.88 -30.64
N ILE A 549 14.79 1.61 -31.05
CA ILE A 549 15.30 0.49 -30.24
C ILE A 549 16.78 0.71 -29.90
N SER A 550 17.58 1.13 -30.89
CA SER A 550 19.01 1.37 -30.71
C SER A 550 19.29 2.52 -29.73
N ILE A 551 18.53 3.62 -29.83
CA ILE A 551 18.62 4.75 -28.89
C ILE A 551 18.25 4.29 -27.47
N VAL A 552 17.14 3.57 -27.30
CA VAL A 552 16.71 3.07 -26.00
C VAL A 552 17.76 2.16 -25.37
N ILE A 553 18.31 1.20 -26.13
CA ILE A 553 19.37 0.30 -25.66
C ILE A 553 20.61 1.10 -25.25
N LEU A 554 21.06 2.05 -26.08
CA LEU A 554 22.22 2.90 -25.80
C LEU A 554 22.06 3.63 -24.46
N PHE A 555 20.90 4.26 -24.25
CA PHE A 555 20.63 5.00 -23.01
C PHE A 555 20.56 4.08 -21.79
N ILE A 556 19.99 2.87 -21.91
CA ILE A 556 19.96 1.87 -20.83
C ILE A 556 21.39 1.42 -20.46
N VAL A 557 22.25 1.19 -21.44
CA VAL A 557 23.66 0.79 -21.22
C VAL A 557 24.45 1.90 -20.54
N ILE A 558 24.31 3.15 -21.02
CA ILE A 558 24.98 4.31 -20.42
C ILE A 558 24.51 4.51 -18.97
N GLU A 559 23.20 4.46 -18.73
CA GLU A 559 22.61 4.59 -17.38
C GLU A 559 23.13 3.47 -16.45
N SER A 560 23.17 2.23 -16.93
CA SER A 560 23.63 1.07 -16.14
C SER A 560 25.13 1.16 -15.81
N THR A 561 25.92 1.74 -16.72
CA THR A 561 27.35 2.00 -16.52
C THR A 561 27.56 3.04 -15.42
N PHE A 562 26.88 4.19 -15.51
CA PHE A 562 26.99 5.24 -14.49
C PHE A 562 26.48 4.79 -13.11
N ARG A 563 25.49 3.88 -13.07
CA ARG A 563 24.95 3.30 -11.82
C ARG A 563 25.80 2.15 -11.24
N ARG A 564 26.91 1.76 -11.88
CA ARG A 564 27.69 0.56 -11.53
C ARG A 564 26.86 -0.73 -11.52
N ARG A 565 25.76 -0.77 -12.28
CA ARG A 565 24.86 -1.91 -12.42
C ARG A 565 25.03 -2.65 -13.74
N LEU A 566 26.10 -2.36 -14.50
CA LEU A 566 26.39 -2.98 -15.79
C LEU A 566 26.43 -4.50 -15.69
N TYR A 567 27.00 -5.05 -14.60
CA TYR A 567 26.97 -6.49 -14.35
C TYR A 567 25.54 -7.06 -14.31
N LYS A 568 24.64 -6.44 -13.51
CA LYS A 568 23.23 -6.87 -13.43
C LYS A 568 22.51 -6.74 -14.77
N LEU A 569 22.78 -5.68 -15.54
CA LEU A 569 22.21 -5.52 -16.88
C LEU A 569 22.65 -6.66 -17.80
N ILE A 570 23.96 -6.94 -17.86
CA ILE A 570 24.52 -8.02 -18.68
C ILE A 570 23.88 -9.35 -18.26
N THR A 571 23.84 -9.66 -16.96
CA THR A 571 23.21 -10.88 -16.45
C THR A 571 21.74 -10.99 -16.88
N ASN A 572 20.95 -9.93 -16.71
CA ASN A 572 19.53 -9.95 -17.10
C ASN A 572 19.35 -10.13 -18.61
N VAL A 573 20.13 -9.43 -19.43
CA VAL A 573 20.09 -9.55 -20.89
C VAL A 573 20.50 -10.96 -21.32
N THR A 574 21.56 -11.53 -20.72
CA THR A 574 21.98 -12.90 -21.00
C THR A 574 20.90 -13.91 -20.62
N ILE A 575 20.26 -13.77 -19.45
CA ILE A 575 19.15 -14.63 -19.04
C ILE A 575 17.96 -14.49 -20.01
N SER A 576 17.57 -13.27 -20.37
CA SER A 576 16.48 -13.04 -21.32
C SER A 576 16.77 -13.63 -22.70
N LEU A 577 18.00 -13.47 -23.21
CA LEU A 577 18.43 -14.08 -24.46
C LEU A 577 18.48 -15.61 -24.37
N ALA A 578 18.91 -16.16 -23.24
CA ALA A 578 18.92 -17.60 -23.02
C ALA A 578 17.50 -18.19 -22.98
N ILE A 579 16.56 -17.51 -22.31
CA ILE A 579 15.14 -17.89 -22.29
C ILE A 579 14.56 -17.80 -23.70
N PHE A 580 14.82 -16.70 -24.42
CA PHE A 580 14.33 -16.53 -25.79
C PHE A 580 14.90 -17.62 -26.72
N ALA A 581 16.20 -17.89 -26.64
CA ALA A 581 16.83 -18.98 -27.38
C ALA A 581 16.23 -20.35 -27.02
N ALA A 582 15.98 -20.61 -25.74
CA ALA A 582 15.32 -21.85 -25.29
C ALA A 582 13.90 -21.97 -25.87
N VAL A 583 13.12 -20.88 -25.91
CA VAL A 583 11.78 -20.88 -26.51
C VAL A 583 11.85 -21.14 -28.01
N VAL A 584 12.76 -20.48 -28.73
CA VAL A 584 12.98 -20.72 -30.17
C VAL A 584 13.38 -22.17 -30.43
N LEU A 585 14.33 -22.70 -29.65
CA LEU A 585 14.75 -24.11 -29.75
C LEU A 585 13.58 -25.07 -29.44
N ILE A 586 12.78 -24.80 -28.41
CA ILE A 586 11.61 -25.63 -28.10
C ILE A 586 10.61 -25.62 -29.25
N PHE A 587 10.39 -24.45 -29.88
CA PHE A 587 9.43 -24.32 -30.98
C PHE A 587 9.92 -25.01 -32.25
N ASP A 588 11.18 -24.77 -32.63
CA ASP A 588 11.77 -25.34 -33.85
C ASP A 588 11.99 -26.86 -33.74
N PHE A 589 12.36 -27.35 -32.55
CA PHE A 589 12.61 -28.77 -32.30
C PHE A 589 11.43 -29.50 -31.64
N PHE A 590 10.26 -28.86 -31.53
CA PHE A 590 9.08 -29.44 -30.88
C PHE A 590 8.74 -30.86 -31.34
N PRO A 591 8.74 -31.18 -32.67
CA PRO A 591 8.42 -32.53 -33.12
C PRO A 591 9.41 -33.58 -32.63
N TRP A 592 10.71 -33.26 -32.60
CA TRP A 592 11.75 -34.17 -32.12
C TRP A 592 11.71 -34.36 -30.60
N ILE A 593 11.47 -33.28 -29.87
CA ILE A 593 11.27 -33.32 -28.41
C ILE A 593 10.08 -34.24 -28.09
N ALA A 594 8.95 -34.09 -28.81
CA ALA A 594 7.78 -34.93 -28.61
C ALA A 594 8.06 -36.42 -28.91
N VAL A 595 8.83 -36.72 -29.96
CA VAL A 595 9.25 -38.09 -30.29
C VAL A 595 10.13 -38.68 -29.18
N VAL A 596 11.12 -37.94 -28.67
CA VAL A 596 11.98 -38.40 -27.57
C VAL A 596 11.17 -38.66 -26.30
N VAL A 597 10.25 -37.75 -25.95
CA VAL A 597 9.36 -37.94 -24.78
C VAL A 597 8.48 -39.18 -24.95
N ALA A 598 7.91 -39.40 -26.14
CA ALA A 598 7.10 -40.57 -26.42
C ALA A 598 7.92 -41.87 -26.35
N LEU A 599 9.17 -41.87 -26.82
CA LEU A 599 10.07 -43.02 -26.73
C LEU A 599 10.48 -43.31 -25.28
N VAL A 600 10.76 -42.29 -24.48
CA VAL A 600 11.08 -42.44 -23.05
C VAL A 600 9.87 -42.95 -22.27
N ALA A 601 8.68 -42.38 -22.51
CA ALA A 601 7.44 -42.83 -21.86
C ALA A 601 7.08 -44.27 -22.28
N GLY A 602 7.21 -44.58 -23.57
CA GLY A 602 7.01 -45.94 -24.09
C GLY A 602 8.01 -46.93 -23.51
N GLY A 603 9.29 -46.57 -23.43
CA GLY A 603 10.35 -47.38 -22.81
C GLY A 603 10.12 -47.59 -21.32
N TYR A 604 9.67 -46.57 -20.61
CA TYR A 604 9.30 -46.65 -19.20
C TYR A 604 8.11 -47.58 -18.96
N LEU A 605 7.07 -47.50 -19.79
CA LEU A 605 5.91 -48.40 -19.74
C LEU A 605 6.32 -49.85 -20.04
N VAL A 606 7.16 -50.07 -21.05
CA VAL A 606 7.70 -51.40 -21.35
C VAL A 606 8.51 -51.93 -20.17
N TRP A 607 9.34 -51.09 -19.54
CA TRP A 607 10.11 -51.47 -18.37
C TRP A 607 9.22 -51.81 -17.16
N GLN A 608 8.16 -51.04 -16.90
CA GLN A 608 7.16 -51.36 -15.88
C GLN A 608 6.47 -52.70 -16.18
N ASN A 609 6.00 -52.91 -17.40
CA ASN A 609 5.33 -54.15 -17.81
C ASN A 609 6.27 -55.37 -17.71
N LEU A 610 7.54 -55.23 -18.08
CA LEU A 610 8.55 -56.28 -17.93
C LEU A 610 8.87 -56.56 -16.46
N ARG A 611 8.89 -55.53 -15.61
CA ARG A 611 9.09 -55.69 -14.17
C ARG A 611 7.92 -56.44 -13.52
N GLU A 612 6.69 -56.18 -13.94
CA GLU A 612 5.49 -56.93 -13.48
C GLU A 612 5.50 -58.39 -13.95
N LEU A 613 6.09 -58.71 -15.10
CA LEU A 613 6.23 -60.09 -15.57
C LEU A 613 7.26 -60.92 -14.77
N TRP A 614 8.16 -60.25 -14.04
CA TRP A 614 9.27 -60.88 -13.30
C TRP A 614 9.09 -60.80 -11.77
N SER A 615 7.97 -60.26 -11.32
CA SER A 615 7.45 -60.33 -9.94
C SER A 615 6.30 -61.31 -9.87
#